data_AF-A0A9W6Z8Z5-F1
#
_entry.id   AF-A0A9W6Z8Z5-F1
#
_cell.length_a   1.000
_cell.length_b   1.000
_cell.length_c   1.000
_cell.angle_alpha   90.00
_cell.angle_beta   90.00
_cell.angle_gamma   90.00
#
_symmetry.space_group_name_H-M   'P 1'
#
loop_
_entity.id
_entity.type
_entity.pdbx_description
1 polymer ?
#
loop_
_entity_poly.entity_id
_entity_poly.type
_entity_poly.pdbx_seq_one_letter_code
_entity_poly.pdbx_strand_id
1 'polypeptide(L)'
;MPEPRVKKPHKIMSPTKVSPDPGEDVIEHEPLRIRLSKARRAQAIDEETRRGLVAKYKEEQVYDDEELDAFTRYFKVFSMFDMSTGDYSRKRGNIHQLVSDVLTKYDAKEHRLYVKGSIIVRAPALDVIAFGMDYEGEHFKLEENVDPNCIEYRVLRRKNDHSINVYDVRKGPPGFKPREFVVRGQWRQIADDKWIMINIPIQVEGLGNKKYIRAEVVRICLYHQLSETKTKLSIVSNINMAGSLPKFIVDNYAVPAAIKALTVTADYFQHSQRGLKVADAEDGEAVAIFLFEKLKEIGMDNLDETVRDFF
;
A
#
# COMPACT_ATOMS: atom_id res chain seq x y z
N MET A 1 55.03 5.49 73.80
CA MET A 1 54.01 4.76 73.00
C MET A 1 52.85 5.72 72.73
N PRO A 2 52.58 6.07 71.47
CA PRO A 2 51.35 6.76 71.09
C PRO A 2 50.34 5.78 70.46
N GLU A 3 49.09 5.90 70.86
CA GLU A 3 47.93 5.08 70.47
C GLU A 3 47.55 5.22 68.99
N PRO A 4 46.96 4.17 68.38
CA PRO A 4 46.50 4.23 67.00
C PRO A 4 45.21 5.05 66.86
N ARG A 5 45.23 6.05 65.96
CA ARG A 5 44.04 6.85 65.61
C ARG A 5 42.99 5.98 64.90
N VAL A 6 41.83 5.87 65.53
CA VAL A 6 40.60 5.27 64.97
C VAL A 6 40.09 6.12 63.80
N LYS A 7 40.00 5.54 62.60
CA LYS A 7 39.33 6.15 61.44
C LYS A 7 37.81 6.07 61.64
N LYS A 8 37.12 7.21 61.57
CA LYS A 8 35.65 7.28 61.57
C LYS A 8 35.09 6.66 60.27
N PRO A 9 33.96 5.94 60.32
CA PRO A 9 33.34 5.35 59.13
C PRO A 9 32.68 6.43 58.26
N HIS A 10 32.82 6.28 56.94
CA HIS A 10 32.13 7.10 55.96
C HIS A 10 30.61 6.85 56.01
N LYS A 11 29.85 7.95 56.03
CA LYS A 11 28.39 7.96 56.01
C LYS A 11 27.93 7.54 54.60
N ILE A 12 27.29 6.37 54.49
CA ILE A 12 26.65 5.92 53.25
C ILE A 12 25.47 6.85 52.97
N MET A 13 25.54 7.62 51.88
CA MET A 13 24.40 8.40 51.39
C MET A 13 23.40 7.45 50.74
N SER A 14 22.15 7.49 51.21
CA SER A 14 21.02 6.79 50.60
C SER A 14 20.78 7.34 49.19
N PRO A 15 20.39 6.51 48.21
CA PRO A 15 20.11 6.98 46.86
C PRO A 15 18.90 7.91 46.87
N THR A 16 19.12 9.13 46.38
CA THR A 16 18.08 10.12 46.12
C THR A 16 17.05 9.52 45.15
N LYS A 17 15.79 9.40 45.57
CA LYS A 17 14.69 9.07 44.66
C LYS A 17 14.56 10.20 43.65
N VAL A 18 15.03 9.96 42.43
CA VAL A 18 14.75 10.82 41.28
C VAL A 18 13.29 10.58 40.92
N SER A 19 12.46 11.61 41.12
CA SER A 19 11.08 11.61 40.64
C SER A 19 11.11 11.74 39.12
N PRO A 20 10.36 10.92 38.36
CA PRO A 20 10.32 11.05 36.90
C PRO A 20 9.70 12.40 36.50
N ASP A 21 10.29 12.99 35.47
CA ASP A 21 9.94 14.26 34.86
C ASP A 21 8.49 14.21 34.31
N PRO A 22 7.60 15.17 34.60
CA PRO A 22 6.18 15.11 34.20
C PRO A 22 5.95 15.49 32.73
N GLY A 23 6.84 15.07 31.81
CA GLY A 23 6.83 15.47 30.41
C GLY A 23 7.02 14.37 29.37
N GLU A 24 7.18 13.11 29.78
CA GLU A 24 7.13 11.98 28.84
C GLU A 24 5.68 11.51 28.71
N ASP A 25 5.06 11.82 27.58
CA ASP A 25 3.83 11.16 27.14
C ASP A 25 4.09 9.65 27.13
N VAL A 26 3.60 8.96 28.16
CA VAL A 26 3.55 7.50 28.18
C VAL A 26 2.57 7.10 27.08
N ILE A 27 3.10 6.76 25.91
CA ILE A 27 2.32 6.11 24.85
C ILE A 27 1.94 4.74 25.40
N GLU A 28 0.75 4.63 25.99
CA GLU A 28 0.19 3.34 26.40
C GLU A 28 0.07 2.46 25.16
N HIS A 29 1.00 1.52 25.02
CA HIS A 29 0.94 0.53 23.95
C HIS A 29 -0.22 -0.42 24.23
N GLU A 30 -1.29 -0.30 23.43
CA GLU A 30 -2.42 -1.22 23.45
C GLU A 30 -1.94 -2.69 23.43
N PRO A 31 -2.43 -3.56 24.34
CA PRO A 31 -2.02 -4.95 24.42
C PRO A 31 -2.17 -5.69 23.08
N LEU A 32 -1.14 -6.49 22.71
CA LEU A 32 -1.10 -7.28 21.46
C LEU A 32 -2.37 -8.10 21.21
N ARG A 33 -2.98 -8.66 22.26
CA ARG A 33 -4.22 -9.45 22.16
C ARG A 33 -5.40 -8.62 21.64
N ILE A 34 -5.50 -7.36 22.06
CA ILE A 34 -6.58 -6.46 21.63
C ILE A 34 -6.37 -6.10 20.16
N ARG A 35 -5.14 -5.75 19.78
CA ARG A 35 -4.78 -5.49 18.36
C ARG A 35 -5.09 -6.68 17.46
N LEU A 36 -4.69 -7.89 17.85
CA LEU A 36 -4.99 -9.11 17.08
C LEU A 36 -6.49 -9.39 16.97
N SER A 37 -7.28 -9.04 17.99
CA SER A 37 -8.73 -9.22 17.95
C SER A 37 -9.42 -8.22 17.01
N LYS A 38 -8.96 -6.96 16.98
CA LYS A 38 -9.49 -5.93 16.08
C LYS A 38 -9.11 -6.26 14.62
N ALA A 39 -7.86 -6.64 14.37
CA ALA A 39 -7.40 -7.04 13.04
C ALA A 39 -8.21 -8.22 12.45
N ARG A 40 -8.51 -9.25 13.26
CA ARG A 40 -9.36 -10.37 12.82
C ARG A 40 -10.78 -9.94 12.49
N ARG A 41 -11.34 -9.01 13.26
CA ARG A 41 -12.68 -8.47 13.01
C ARG A 41 -12.71 -7.67 11.71
N ALA A 42 -11.74 -6.78 11.51
CA ALA A 42 -11.61 -6.01 10.27
C ALA A 42 -11.47 -6.92 9.05
N GLN A 43 -10.65 -7.97 9.15
CA GLN A 43 -10.51 -8.99 8.09
C GLN A 43 -11.82 -9.72 7.77
N ALA A 44 -12.60 -10.09 8.79
CA ALA A 44 -13.88 -10.78 8.58
C ALA A 44 -14.92 -9.87 7.91
N ILE A 45 -15.00 -8.60 8.31
CA ILE A 45 -15.87 -7.59 7.70
C ILE A 45 -15.50 -7.38 6.23
N ASP A 46 -14.20 -7.26 5.95
CA ASP A 46 -13.68 -7.10 4.60
C ASP A 46 -13.96 -8.35 3.74
N GLU A 47 -13.74 -9.55 4.26
CA GLU A 47 -14.05 -10.80 3.53
C GLU A 47 -15.54 -10.90 3.19
N GLU A 48 -16.43 -10.56 4.12
CA GLU A 48 -17.87 -10.54 3.89
C GLU A 48 -18.27 -9.51 2.83
N THR A 49 -17.74 -8.29 2.93
CA THR A 49 -17.97 -7.21 1.97
C THR A 49 -17.50 -7.61 0.58
N ARG A 50 -16.29 -8.17 0.49
CA ARG A 50 -15.68 -8.67 -0.76
C ARG A 50 -16.52 -9.78 -1.39
N ARG A 51 -17.00 -10.75 -0.61
CA ARG A 51 -17.92 -11.78 -1.13
C ARG A 51 -19.19 -11.18 -1.73
N GLY A 52 -19.76 -10.17 -1.07
CA GLY A 52 -20.91 -9.44 -1.58
C GLY A 52 -20.63 -8.74 -2.91
N LEU A 53 -19.48 -8.06 -3.03
CA LEU A 53 -19.06 -7.42 -4.29
C LEU A 53 -18.83 -8.44 -5.40
N VAL A 54 -18.11 -9.53 -5.12
CA VAL A 54 -17.82 -10.58 -6.12
C VAL A 54 -19.09 -11.25 -6.64
N ALA A 55 -20.10 -11.45 -5.79
CA ALA A 55 -21.39 -11.98 -6.22
C ALA A 55 -22.02 -11.08 -7.29
N LYS A 56 -22.04 -9.77 -7.06
CA LYS A 56 -22.56 -8.77 -8.01
C LYS A 56 -21.71 -8.67 -9.27
N TYR A 57 -20.40 -8.83 -9.17
CA TYR A 57 -19.48 -8.72 -10.31
C TYR A 57 -19.64 -9.87 -11.32
N LYS A 58 -20.25 -10.97 -10.90
CA LYS A 58 -20.61 -12.10 -11.77
C LYS A 58 -21.91 -11.86 -12.55
N GLU A 59 -22.70 -10.86 -12.16
CA GLU A 59 -23.90 -10.46 -12.89
C GLU A 59 -23.51 -9.67 -14.14
N GLU A 60 -24.42 -9.62 -15.12
CA GLU A 60 -24.19 -8.87 -16.35
C GLU A 60 -24.04 -7.37 -16.05
N GLN A 61 -22.91 -6.80 -16.46
CA GLN A 61 -22.60 -5.39 -16.25
C GLN A 61 -23.01 -4.55 -17.45
N VAL A 62 -23.83 -3.52 -17.22
CA VAL A 62 -24.27 -2.57 -18.25
C VAL A 62 -23.46 -1.27 -18.13
N TYR A 63 -22.74 -0.92 -19.19
CA TYR A 63 -21.90 0.28 -19.27
C TYR A 63 -22.58 1.34 -20.13
N ASP A 64 -22.47 2.61 -19.75
CA ASP A 64 -22.89 3.71 -20.61
C ASP A 64 -21.78 4.19 -21.56
N ASP A 65 -22.14 5.06 -22.50
CA ASP A 65 -21.22 5.59 -23.52
C ASP A 65 -20.02 6.33 -22.91
N GLU A 66 -20.21 7.03 -21.79
CA GLU A 66 -19.13 7.75 -21.08
C GLU A 66 -18.12 6.75 -20.50
N GLU A 67 -18.60 5.66 -19.91
CA GLU A 67 -17.75 4.60 -19.37
C GLU A 67 -16.97 3.89 -20.48
N LEU A 68 -17.65 3.55 -21.59
CA LEU A 68 -17.03 2.90 -22.74
C LEU A 68 -15.99 3.80 -23.44
N ASP A 69 -16.26 5.09 -23.59
CA ASP A 69 -15.29 6.06 -24.12
C ASP A 69 -14.07 6.17 -23.21
N ALA A 70 -14.29 6.24 -21.88
CA ALA A 70 -13.18 6.28 -20.93
C ALA A 70 -12.28 5.04 -21.05
N PHE A 71 -12.86 3.82 -21.10
CA PHE A 71 -12.06 2.62 -21.33
C PHE A 71 -11.29 2.70 -22.66
N THR A 72 -11.93 3.13 -23.75
CA THR A 72 -11.30 3.24 -25.07
C THR A 72 -10.13 4.22 -25.07
N ARG A 73 -10.33 5.40 -24.45
CA ARG A 73 -9.34 6.47 -24.34
C ARG A 73 -8.12 6.04 -23.52
N TYR A 74 -8.35 5.45 -22.35
CA TYR A 74 -7.27 5.08 -21.44
C TYR A 74 -6.62 3.75 -21.80
N PHE A 75 -7.30 2.85 -22.53
CA PHE A 75 -6.65 1.65 -23.08
C PHE A 75 -5.56 2.02 -24.09
N LYS A 76 -5.77 3.04 -24.93
CA LYS A 76 -4.72 3.58 -25.80
C LYS A 76 -3.54 4.11 -24.99
N VAL A 77 -3.79 4.77 -23.86
CA VAL A 77 -2.74 5.23 -22.95
C VAL A 77 -1.92 4.04 -22.43
N PHE A 78 -2.53 2.91 -22.09
CA PHE A 78 -1.80 1.68 -21.72
C PHE A 78 -0.84 1.22 -22.82
N SER A 79 -1.28 1.23 -24.08
CA SER A 79 -0.44 0.86 -25.22
C SER A 79 0.68 1.86 -25.50
N MET A 80 0.53 3.14 -25.11
CA MET A 80 1.61 4.13 -25.16
C MET A 80 2.72 3.87 -24.14
N PHE A 81 2.47 3.02 -23.13
CA PHE A 81 3.51 2.45 -22.27
C PHE A 81 4.13 1.18 -22.88
N ASP A 82 4.32 1.20 -24.20
CA ASP A 82 5.22 0.31 -24.90
C ASP A 82 6.66 0.71 -24.56
N MET A 83 7.23 -0.06 -23.64
CA MET A 83 8.52 0.16 -23.00
C MET A 83 9.71 -0.23 -23.89
N SER A 84 9.45 -0.71 -25.10
CA SER A 84 10.50 -1.07 -26.06
C SER A 84 11.23 0.13 -26.66
N THR A 85 10.74 1.35 -26.44
CA THR A 85 11.18 2.55 -27.20
C THR A 85 11.65 3.75 -26.35
N GLY A 86 11.83 3.63 -25.02
CA GLY A 86 12.15 4.79 -24.17
C GLY A 86 13.21 4.60 -23.09
N ASP A 87 13.77 5.72 -22.62
CA ASP A 87 14.68 5.80 -21.46
C ASP A 87 13.91 5.59 -20.15
N TYR A 88 13.78 4.33 -19.73
CA TYR A 88 13.16 3.96 -18.46
C TYR A 88 14.23 3.50 -17.47
N SER A 89 14.14 3.96 -16.22
CA SER A 89 14.93 3.36 -15.15
C SER A 89 14.24 2.06 -14.72
N ARG A 90 14.87 0.92 -15.04
CA ARG A 90 14.44 -0.39 -14.53
C ARG A 90 15.05 -0.62 -13.17
N LYS A 91 14.19 -0.73 -12.16
CA LYS A 91 14.60 -1.26 -10.85
C LYS A 91 14.09 -2.71 -10.79
N ARG A 92 15.02 -3.68 -10.79
CA ARG A 92 14.68 -5.02 -10.29
C ARG A 92 14.27 -4.85 -8.84
N GLY A 93 13.12 -5.39 -8.47
CA GLY A 93 12.54 -5.19 -7.15
C GLY A 93 13.48 -5.72 -6.07
N ASN A 94 14.07 -4.81 -5.28
CA ASN A 94 14.80 -5.15 -4.06
C ASN A 94 13.92 -5.05 -2.80
N ILE A 95 12.63 -4.70 -2.92
CA ILE A 95 11.83 -4.30 -1.75
C ILE A 95 10.75 -5.32 -1.38
N HIS A 96 10.36 -6.26 -2.25
CA HIS A 96 9.37 -7.31 -1.90
C HIS A 96 9.40 -8.61 -2.73
N GLN A 97 10.41 -8.85 -3.59
CA GLN A 97 10.60 -10.04 -4.47
C GLN A 97 9.43 -10.52 -5.37
N LEU A 98 8.21 -10.03 -5.18
CA LEU A 98 7.00 -10.48 -5.87
C LEU A 98 6.63 -9.57 -7.05
N VAL A 99 7.08 -8.30 -7.02
CA VAL A 99 6.85 -7.37 -8.13
C VAL A 99 7.86 -7.64 -9.24
N SER A 100 7.41 -8.28 -10.31
CA SER A 100 8.18 -8.46 -11.53
C SER A 100 8.36 -7.11 -12.24
N ASP A 101 9.59 -6.59 -12.13
CA ASP A 101 10.13 -5.37 -12.75
C ASP A 101 9.32 -4.08 -12.56
N VAL A 102 9.89 -3.13 -11.82
CA VAL A 102 9.37 -1.77 -11.74
C VAL A 102 10.08 -0.88 -12.75
N LEU A 103 9.30 -0.25 -13.61
CA LEU A 103 9.77 0.66 -14.64
C LEU A 103 9.22 2.05 -14.36
N THR A 104 10.09 3.06 -14.34
CA THR A 104 9.70 4.43 -14.02
C THR A 104 10.31 5.45 -14.96
N LYS A 105 9.57 6.53 -15.23
CA LYS A 105 10.02 7.71 -15.95
C LYS A 105 9.40 8.95 -15.31
N TYR A 106 10.22 9.97 -15.06
CA TYR A 106 9.72 11.27 -14.57
C TYR A 106 9.95 12.33 -15.64
N ASP A 107 8.88 12.98 -16.08
CA ASP A 107 8.93 14.16 -16.91
C ASP A 107 8.90 15.40 -16.03
N ALA A 108 10.05 16.07 -15.91
CA ALA A 108 10.18 17.26 -15.08
C ALA A 108 9.48 18.51 -15.66
N LYS A 109 9.22 18.55 -16.98
CA LYS A 109 8.52 19.67 -17.62
C LYS A 109 7.02 19.60 -17.36
N GLU A 110 6.46 18.39 -17.47
CA GLU A 110 5.04 18.13 -17.24
C GLU A 110 4.72 17.81 -15.77
N HIS A 111 5.74 17.68 -14.92
CA HIS A 111 5.64 17.23 -13.53
C HIS A 111 4.92 15.87 -13.39
N ARG A 112 5.14 14.97 -14.35
CA ARG A 112 4.45 13.68 -14.43
C ARG A 112 5.39 12.51 -14.17
N LEU A 113 5.02 11.69 -13.20
CA LEU A 113 5.64 10.41 -12.93
C LEU A 113 4.85 9.30 -13.62
N TYR A 114 5.58 8.50 -14.40
CA TYR A 114 5.09 7.31 -15.04
C TYR A 114 5.67 6.09 -14.34
N VAL A 115 4.81 5.14 -13.97
CA VAL A 115 5.19 3.90 -13.28
C VAL A 115 4.48 2.73 -13.93
N LYS A 116 5.21 1.64 -14.16
CA LYS A 116 4.66 0.34 -14.52
C LYS A 116 5.26 -0.72 -13.63
N GLY A 117 4.43 -1.66 -13.19
CA GLY A 117 4.87 -2.81 -12.44
C GLY A 117 3.85 -3.94 -12.57
N SER A 118 4.26 -5.14 -12.22
CA SER A 118 3.36 -6.28 -12.18
C SER A 118 3.72 -7.24 -11.06
N ILE A 119 2.74 -7.97 -10.55
CA ILE A 119 2.89 -8.94 -9.46
C ILE A 119 1.92 -10.11 -9.69
N ILE A 120 2.24 -11.28 -9.15
CA ILE A 120 1.29 -12.39 -9.06
C ILE A 120 0.63 -12.31 -7.69
N VAL A 121 -0.69 -12.27 -7.67
CA VAL A 121 -1.52 -12.28 -6.46
C VAL A 121 -2.17 -13.66 -6.35
N ARG A 122 -2.11 -14.28 -5.17
CA ARG A 122 -2.70 -15.59 -4.89
C ARG A 122 -4.19 -15.49 -4.56
N ALA A 123 -4.97 -14.98 -5.49
CA ALA A 123 -6.42 -14.89 -5.40
C ALA A 123 -7.08 -14.87 -6.79
N PRO A 124 -8.37 -15.23 -6.88
CA PRO A 124 -9.19 -14.98 -8.06
C PRO A 124 -9.21 -13.50 -8.47
N ALA A 125 -9.27 -13.20 -9.76
CA ALA A 125 -9.17 -11.85 -10.29
C ALA A 125 -10.30 -10.94 -9.78
N LEU A 126 -11.52 -11.48 -9.69
CA LEU A 126 -12.66 -10.75 -9.13
C LEU A 126 -12.47 -10.40 -7.65
N ASP A 127 -11.81 -11.24 -6.87
CA ASP A 127 -11.48 -10.92 -5.48
C ASP A 127 -10.46 -9.77 -5.40
N VAL A 128 -9.44 -9.79 -6.27
CA VAL A 128 -8.45 -8.71 -6.35
C VAL A 128 -9.09 -7.40 -6.81
N ILE A 129 -10.02 -7.46 -7.77
CA ILE A 129 -10.78 -6.29 -8.24
C ILE A 129 -11.69 -5.78 -7.14
N ALA A 130 -12.41 -6.65 -6.43
CA ALA A 130 -13.28 -6.27 -5.32
C ALA A 130 -12.50 -5.61 -4.19
N PHE A 131 -11.32 -6.15 -3.85
CA PHE A 131 -10.39 -5.49 -2.93
C PHE A 131 -10.01 -4.09 -3.44
N GLY A 132 -9.65 -3.95 -4.72
CA GLY A 132 -9.32 -2.64 -5.32
C GLY A 132 -10.50 -1.66 -5.46
N MET A 133 -11.73 -2.16 -5.61
CA MET A 133 -12.97 -1.36 -5.78
C MET A 133 -13.60 -0.97 -4.46
N ASP A 134 -13.40 -1.77 -3.43
CA ASP A 134 -13.50 -1.33 -2.04
C ASP A 134 -12.27 -0.51 -1.61
N TYR A 135 -11.55 0.03 -2.60
CA TYR A 135 -10.34 0.84 -2.51
C TYR A 135 -9.35 0.34 -1.44
N GLU A 136 -8.96 -0.92 -1.59
CA GLU A 136 -8.06 -1.71 -0.75
C GLU A 136 -8.60 -1.92 0.68
N GLY A 137 -9.91 -2.19 0.80
CA GLY A 137 -10.60 -2.42 2.05
C GLY A 137 -10.75 -1.14 2.86
N GLU A 138 -11.69 -0.27 2.50
CA GLU A 138 -12.00 0.98 3.22
C GLU A 138 -12.08 0.75 4.75
N HIS A 139 -12.73 -0.35 5.13
CA HIS A 139 -12.84 -0.82 6.51
C HIS A 139 -11.50 -1.25 7.11
N PHE A 140 -10.63 -1.91 6.32
CA PHE A 140 -9.29 -2.32 6.71
C PHE A 140 -8.35 -1.11 6.92
N LYS A 141 -8.46 -0.06 6.11
CA LYS A 141 -7.59 1.13 6.20
C LYS A 141 -7.89 2.03 7.39
N LEU A 142 -9.18 2.30 7.65
CA LEU A 142 -9.58 3.29 8.64
C LEU A 142 -9.57 2.75 10.07
N GLU A 143 -9.91 1.47 10.28
CA GLU A 143 -9.95 0.88 11.62
C GLU A 143 -8.57 0.49 12.16
N GLU A 144 -7.64 0.11 11.27
CA GLU A 144 -6.33 -0.45 11.65
C GLU A 144 -5.14 0.45 11.28
N ASN A 145 -5.37 1.64 10.71
CA ASN A 145 -4.31 2.56 10.26
C ASN A 145 -3.27 1.88 9.33
N VAL A 146 -3.75 0.94 8.51
CA VAL A 146 -2.93 0.08 7.62
C VAL A 146 -2.13 0.92 6.63
N ASP A 147 -2.73 2.02 6.17
CA ASP A 147 -2.00 3.01 5.40
C ASP A 147 -1.76 4.28 6.22
N PRO A 148 -0.60 4.40 6.89
CA PRO A 148 -0.27 5.59 7.67
C PRO A 148 -0.15 6.86 6.82
N ASN A 149 -0.15 6.73 5.49
CA ASN A 149 -0.16 7.86 4.57
C ASN A 149 -1.57 8.29 4.17
N CYS A 150 -2.62 7.52 4.47
CA CYS A 150 -4.01 7.98 4.28
C CYS A 150 -4.41 8.89 5.44
N ILE A 151 -4.79 10.13 5.13
CA ILE A 151 -5.28 11.11 6.11
C ILE A 151 -6.80 11.11 6.11
N GLU A 152 -7.38 11.03 4.93
CA GLU A 152 -8.82 11.15 4.73
C GLU A 152 -9.22 10.29 3.54
N TYR A 153 -10.39 9.67 3.63
CA TYR A 153 -10.97 8.88 2.57
C TYR A 153 -12.49 9.05 2.62
N ARG A 154 -13.12 9.22 1.47
CA ARG A 154 -14.59 9.25 1.33
C ARG A 154 -15.01 8.69 -0.01
N VAL A 155 -16.00 7.81 0.02
CA VAL A 155 -16.79 7.53 -1.18
C VAL A 155 -17.74 8.70 -1.44
N LEU A 156 -17.52 9.40 -2.55
CA LEU A 156 -18.37 10.54 -2.93
C LEU A 156 -19.66 10.08 -3.57
N ARG A 157 -19.59 9.04 -4.41
CA ARG A 157 -20.74 8.49 -5.13
C ARG A 157 -20.41 7.09 -5.62
N ARG A 158 -21.32 6.12 -5.39
CA ARG A 158 -21.35 4.85 -6.13
C ARG A 158 -22.40 4.99 -7.22
N LYS A 159 -21.98 4.92 -8.49
CA LYS A 159 -22.89 5.05 -9.64
C LYS A 159 -23.56 3.72 -9.94
N ASN A 160 -22.77 2.65 -9.93
CA ASN A 160 -23.17 1.25 -10.10
C ASN A 160 -22.09 0.37 -9.44
N ASP A 161 -22.20 -0.96 -9.55
CA ASP A 161 -21.27 -1.89 -8.90
C ASP A 161 -19.84 -1.86 -9.50
N HIS A 162 -19.68 -1.29 -10.69
CA HIS A 162 -18.39 -1.18 -11.38
C HIS A 162 -17.87 0.25 -11.52
N SER A 163 -18.47 1.24 -10.85
CA SER A 163 -18.11 2.66 -10.98
C SER A 163 -18.32 3.43 -9.68
N ILE A 164 -17.21 3.94 -9.12
CA ILE A 164 -17.15 4.65 -7.85
C ILE A 164 -16.34 5.94 -7.97
N ASN A 165 -16.87 7.02 -7.41
CA ASN A 165 -16.14 8.27 -7.22
C ASN A 165 -15.61 8.32 -5.79
N VAL A 166 -14.31 8.57 -5.66
CA VAL A 166 -13.58 8.56 -4.40
C VAL A 166 -12.84 9.86 -4.23
N TYR A 167 -12.85 10.35 -2.98
CA TYR A 167 -11.95 11.39 -2.49
C TYR A 167 -10.97 10.74 -1.53
N ASP A 168 -9.67 10.97 -1.73
CA ASP A 168 -8.67 10.60 -0.73
C ASP A 168 -7.64 11.70 -0.53
N VAL A 169 -7.12 11.80 0.69
CA VAL A 169 -6.04 12.71 1.06
C VAL A 169 -4.89 11.87 1.58
N ARG A 170 -3.72 12.07 0.97
CA ARG A 170 -2.50 11.39 1.33
C ARG A 170 -1.49 12.36 1.93
N LYS A 171 -0.71 11.89 2.89
CA LYS A 171 0.47 12.62 3.40
C LYS A 171 1.36 13.03 2.22
N GLY A 172 1.95 14.21 2.34
CA GLY A 172 3.00 14.64 1.44
C GLY A 172 4.35 14.05 1.88
N PRO A 173 5.39 14.14 1.03
CA PRO A 173 6.76 13.99 1.49
C PRO A 173 7.05 14.97 2.66
N PRO A 174 7.99 14.66 3.55
CA PRO A 174 8.38 15.54 4.65
C PRO A 174 8.66 16.98 4.17
N GLY A 175 8.04 17.97 4.82
CA GLY A 175 8.16 19.38 4.45
C GLY A 175 7.20 19.86 3.34
N PHE A 176 6.37 18.98 2.79
CA PHE A 176 5.38 19.35 1.76
C PHE A 176 3.95 19.15 2.25
N LYS A 177 3.01 19.95 1.71
CA LYS A 177 1.58 19.82 2.01
C LYS A 177 1.01 18.45 1.60
N PRO A 178 -0.03 17.94 2.26
CA PRO A 178 -0.76 16.75 1.81
C PRO A 178 -1.32 16.92 0.40
N ARG A 179 -1.52 15.78 -0.29
CA ARG A 179 -2.12 15.74 -1.62
C ARG A 179 -3.51 15.16 -1.54
N GLU A 180 -4.47 15.83 -2.17
CA GLU A 180 -5.80 15.28 -2.36
C GLU A 180 -5.94 14.74 -3.78
N PHE A 181 -6.63 13.61 -3.93
CA PHE A 181 -7.04 13.07 -5.21
C PHE A 181 -8.55 12.91 -5.23
N VAL A 182 -9.13 13.19 -6.41
CA VAL A 182 -10.55 12.97 -6.68
C VAL A 182 -10.60 12.10 -7.92
N VAL A 183 -10.98 10.85 -7.75
CA VAL A 183 -10.87 9.85 -8.81
C VAL A 183 -12.19 9.12 -9.02
N ARG A 184 -12.46 8.78 -10.28
CA ARG A 184 -13.44 7.76 -10.63
C ARG A 184 -12.68 6.46 -10.87
N GLY A 185 -12.94 5.46 -10.03
CA GLY A 185 -12.54 4.08 -10.25
C GLY A 185 -13.65 3.35 -11.00
N GLN A 186 -13.32 2.69 -12.10
CA GLN A 186 -14.26 1.84 -12.81
C GLN A 186 -13.57 0.60 -13.38
N TRP A 187 -14.28 -0.53 -13.44
CA TRP A 187 -13.74 -1.78 -13.96
C TRP A 187 -14.62 -2.40 -15.04
N ARG A 188 -14.03 -3.23 -15.89
CA ARG A 188 -14.73 -3.98 -16.92
C ARG A 188 -14.01 -5.29 -17.25
N GLN A 189 -14.76 -6.33 -17.57
CA GLN A 189 -14.23 -7.54 -18.20
C GLN A 189 -13.95 -7.29 -19.70
N ILE A 190 -12.74 -7.63 -20.14
CA ILE A 190 -12.29 -7.43 -21.54
C ILE A 190 -12.02 -8.76 -22.26
N ALA A 191 -11.91 -9.86 -21.53
CA ALA A 191 -11.92 -11.23 -22.02
C ALA A 191 -12.33 -12.18 -20.88
N ASP A 192 -12.58 -13.45 -21.16
CA ASP A 192 -13.00 -14.46 -20.18
C ASP A 192 -12.05 -14.53 -18.95
N ASP A 193 -10.76 -14.33 -19.18
CA ASP A 193 -9.68 -14.39 -18.19
C ASP A 193 -9.08 -13.02 -17.85
N LYS A 194 -9.64 -11.91 -18.37
CA LYS A 194 -9.04 -10.58 -18.25
C LYS A 194 -10.02 -9.48 -17.90
N TRP A 195 -9.60 -8.66 -16.96
CA TRP A 195 -10.31 -7.46 -16.53
C TRP A 195 -9.38 -6.26 -16.54
N ILE A 196 -9.98 -5.10 -16.76
CA ILE A 196 -9.32 -3.81 -16.64
C ILE A 196 -10.03 -2.99 -15.57
N MET A 197 -9.27 -2.31 -14.74
CA MET A 197 -9.76 -1.23 -13.88
C MET A 197 -9.01 0.04 -14.23
N ILE A 198 -9.73 1.15 -14.34
CA ILE A 198 -9.14 2.47 -14.53
C ILE A 198 -9.55 3.37 -13.37
N ASN A 199 -8.59 4.13 -12.85
CA ASN A 199 -8.83 5.26 -11.96
C ASN A 199 -8.45 6.52 -12.73
N ILE A 200 -9.38 7.43 -12.88
CA ILE A 200 -9.21 8.65 -13.67
C ILE A 200 -9.56 9.87 -12.82
N PRO A 201 -8.84 11.00 -12.97
CA PRO A 201 -9.16 12.20 -12.22
C PRO A 201 -10.51 12.75 -12.67
N ILE A 202 -11.33 13.19 -11.72
CA ILE A 202 -12.61 13.84 -11.98
C ILE A 202 -12.68 15.19 -11.27
N GLN A 203 -13.53 16.08 -11.79
CA GLN A 203 -13.86 17.33 -11.12
C GLN A 203 -15.21 17.18 -10.42
N VAL A 204 -15.27 17.64 -9.17
CA VAL A 204 -16.49 17.66 -8.37
C VAL A 204 -16.64 19.07 -7.83
N GLU A 205 -17.76 19.71 -8.12
CA GLU A 205 -18.02 21.08 -7.70
C GLU A 205 -18.04 21.19 -6.17
N GLY A 206 -17.48 22.29 -5.64
CA GLY A 206 -17.36 22.52 -4.20
C GLY A 206 -16.30 21.66 -3.50
N LEU A 207 -15.63 20.73 -4.21
CA LEU A 207 -14.59 19.88 -3.66
C LEU A 207 -13.20 20.48 -3.94
N GLY A 208 -12.58 21.00 -2.90
CA GLY A 208 -11.22 21.52 -2.93
C GLY A 208 -10.91 22.36 -1.70
N ASN A 209 -9.73 22.16 -1.13
CA ASN A 209 -9.34 22.85 0.10
C ASN A 209 -7.95 23.49 -0.05
N LYS A 210 -7.80 24.76 0.37
CA LYS A 210 -6.50 25.46 0.43
C LYS A 210 -5.47 24.75 1.34
N LYS A 211 -5.92 23.83 2.19
CA LYS A 211 -5.08 22.97 3.05
C LYS A 211 -4.28 21.92 2.25
N TYR A 212 -4.80 21.45 1.12
CA TYR A 212 -4.21 20.35 0.35
C TYR A 212 -3.82 20.81 -1.06
N ILE A 213 -2.91 20.08 -1.67
CA ILE A 213 -2.54 20.27 -3.09
C ILE A 213 -3.31 19.24 -3.90
N ARG A 214 -4.09 19.68 -4.89
CA ARG A 214 -4.76 18.77 -5.82
C ARG A 214 -3.72 18.06 -6.68
N ALA A 215 -3.63 16.75 -6.50
CA ALA A 215 -2.86 15.87 -7.37
C ALA A 215 -3.79 15.12 -8.32
N GLU A 216 -3.23 14.64 -9.42
CA GLU A 216 -3.94 13.84 -10.41
C GLU A 216 -3.28 12.49 -10.55
N VAL A 217 -4.10 11.45 -10.66
CA VAL A 217 -3.62 10.12 -11.00
C VAL A 217 -4.54 9.52 -12.05
N VAL A 218 -3.93 9.08 -13.14
CA VAL A 218 -4.52 8.09 -14.04
C VAL A 218 -3.83 6.77 -13.73
N ARG A 219 -4.58 5.78 -13.29
CA ARG A 219 -4.07 4.43 -13.03
C ARG A 219 -4.88 3.41 -13.81
N ILE A 220 -4.19 2.51 -14.48
CA ILE A 220 -4.77 1.38 -15.20
C ILE A 220 -4.24 0.12 -14.56
N CYS A 221 -5.14 -0.75 -14.11
CA CYS A 221 -4.84 -2.07 -13.58
C CYS A 221 -5.37 -3.10 -14.58
N LEU A 222 -4.50 -4.01 -15.03
CA LEU A 222 -4.86 -5.18 -15.81
C LEU A 222 -4.76 -6.42 -14.91
N TYR A 223 -5.86 -7.15 -14.82
CA TYR A 223 -5.97 -8.39 -14.08
C TYR A 223 -6.07 -9.52 -15.10
N HIS A 224 -5.13 -10.47 -15.04
CA HIS A 224 -5.13 -11.66 -15.89
C HIS A 224 -5.20 -12.89 -14.98
N GLN A 225 -6.33 -13.60 -15.02
CA GLN A 225 -6.53 -14.83 -14.27
C GLN A 225 -5.64 -15.92 -14.87
N LEU A 226 -4.64 -16.37 -14.12
CA LEU A 226 -3.71 -17.42 -14.55
C LEU A 226 -4.24 -18.83 -14.20
N SER A 227 -4.97 -18.93 -13.10
CA SER A 227 -5.67 -20.12 -12.62
C SER A 227 -6.79 -19.68 -11.68
N GLU A 228 -7.64 -20.59 -11.19
CA GLU A 228 -8.69 -20.27 -10.21
C GLU A 228 -8.16 -19.58 -8.93
N THR A 229 -6.88 -19.72 -8.61
CA THR A 229 -6.26 -19.21 -7.38
C THR A 229 -5.13 -18.21 -7.60
N LYS A 230 -4.80 -17.87 -8.84
CA LYS A 230 -3.69 -16.96 -9.17
C LYS A 230 -4.09 -15.93 -10.22
N THR A 231 -3.78 -14.67 -9.95
CA THR A 231 -4.02 -13.53 -10.84
C THR A 231 -2.73 -12.76 -11.04
N LYS A 232 -2.37 -12.44 -12.29
CA LYS A 232 -1.35 -11.44 -12.58
C LYS A 232 -1.98 -10.06 -12.56
N LEU A 233 -1.58 -9.22 -11.60
CA LEU A 233 -1.94 -7.82 -11.52
C LEU A 233 -0.82 -6.98 -12.15
N SER A 234 -1.14 -6.23 -13.19
CA SER A 234 -0.22 -5.25 -13.80
C SER A 234 -0.79 -3.86 -13.62
N ILE A 235 0.02 -2.91 -13.14
CA ILE A 235 -0.38 -1.51 -13.03
C ILE A 235 0.44 -0.65 -13.98
N VAL A 236 -0.23 0.39 -14.47
CA VAL A 236 0.38 1.53 -15.15
C VAL A 236 -0.21 2.78 -14.52
N SER A 237 0.63 3.68 -14.02
CA SER A 237 0.19 4.93 -13.41
C SER A 237 0.88 6.11 -14.07
N ASN A 238 0.11 7.16 -14.34
CA ASN A 238 0.57 8.51 -14.67
C ASN A 238 0.09 9.43 -13.54
N ILE A 239 1.04 9.97 -12.79
CA ILE A 239 0.79 10.72 -11.56
C ILE A 239 1.36 12.13 -11.74
N ASN A 240 0.51 13.14 -11.60
CA ASN A 240 0.92 14.52 -11.39
C ASN A 240 0.73 14.85 -9.91
N MET A 241 1.82 14.91 -9.16
CA MET A 241 1.77 15.22 -7.72
C MET A 241 1.48 16.71 -7.43
N ALA A 242 1.48 17.53 -8.47
CA ALA A 242 1.44 18.98 -8.46
C ALA A 242 2.53 19.63 -7.56
N GLY A 243 2.78 20.90 -7.83
CA GLY A 243 3.92 21.61 -7.26
C GLY A 243 5.26 21.10 -7.81
N SER A 244 6.29 21.93 -7.68
CA SER A 244 7.64 21.60 -8.17
C SER A 244 8.35 20.67 -7.19
N LEU A 245 8.07 19.36 -7.28
CA LEU A 245 8.80 18.36 -6.51
C LEU A 245 10.20 18.11 -7.09
N PRO A 246 11.27 18.21 -6.28
CA PRO A 246 12.60 17.81 -6.70
C PRO A 246 12.64 16.32 -7.10
N LYS A 247 13.48 15.96 -8.07
CA LYS A 247 13.57 14.59 -8.59
C LYS A 247 13.82 13.56 -7.49
N PHE A 248 14.69 13.85 -6.52
CA PHE A 248 14.98 12.93 -5.42
C PHE A 248 13.74 12.64 -4.54
N ILE A 249 12.82 13.59 -4.41
CA ILE A 249 11.54 13.36 -3.71
C ILE A 249 10.65 12.45 -4.55
N VAL A 250 10.57 12.67 -5.86
CA VAL A 250 9.81 11.81 -6.77
C VAL A 250 10.33 10.36 -6.71
N ASP A 251 11.64 10.17 -6.78
CA ASP A 251 12.27 8.86 -6.81
C ASP A 251 12.12 8.09 -5.48
N ASN A 252 12.17 8.78 -4.33
CA ASN A 252 12.15 8.15 -3.01
C ASN A 252 10.77 8.13 -2.35
N TYR A 253 9.81 8.92 -2.83
CA TYR A 253 8.46 8.99 -2.26
C TYR A 253 7.38 8.59 -3.24
N ALA A 254 7.31 9.27 -4.39
CA ALA A 254 6.20 9.08 -5.33
C ALA A 254 6.28 7.72 -6.04
N VAL A 255 7.48 7.25 -6.39
CA VAL A 255 7.66 5.92 -6.99
C VAL A 255 7.24 4.80 -6.03
N PRO A 256 7.75 4.71 -4.78
CA PRO A 256 7.27 3.73 -3.80
C PRO A 256 5.75 3.81 -3.57
N ALA A 257 5.20 5.02 -3.43
CA ALA A 257 3.75 5.20 -3.24
C ALA A 257 2.94 4.70 -4.45
N ALA A 258 3.44 4.88 -5.67
CA ALA A 258 2.78 4.43 -6.89
C ALA A 258 2.72 2.90 -7.01
N ILE A 259 3.77 2.19 -6.58
CA ILE A 259 3.81 0.73 -6.60
C ILE A 259 3.21 0.09 -5.34
N LYS A 260 2.96 0.87 -4.28
CA LYS A 260 2.39 0.38 -3.01
C LYS A 260 1.08 -0.38 -3.20
N ALA A 261 0.25 0.01 -4.17
CA ALA A 261 -0.99 -0.72 -4.48
C ALA A 261 -0.73 -2.19 -4.87
N LEU A 262 0.38 -2.47 -5.58
CA LEU A 262 0.76 -3.85 -5.91
C LEU A 262 1.13 -4.64 -4.65
N THR A 263 2.00 -4.06 -3.81
CA THR A 263 2.55 -4.75 -2.64
C THR A 263 1.49 -4.94 -1.58
N VAL A 264 0.67 -3.92 -1.28
CA VAL A 264 -0.46 -4.02 -0.34
C VAL A 264 -1.45 -5.11 -0.77
N THR A 265 -1.79 -5.15 -2.06
CA THR A 265 -2.70 -6.17 -2.58
C THR A 265 -2.11 -7.57 -2.43
N ALA A 266 -0.85 -7.76 -2.81
CA ALA A 266 -0.17 -9.06 -2.67
C ALA A 266 -0.04 -9.46 -1.20
N ASP A 267 0.40 -8.56 -0.32
CA ASP A 267 0.56 -8.81 1.11
C ASP A 267 -0.77 -9.18 1.76
N TYR A 268 -1.86 -8.51 1.38
CA TYR A 268 -3.19 -8.83 1.88
C TYR A 268 -3.59 -10.27 1.50
N PHE A 269 -3.51 -10.65 0.22
CA PHE A 269 -3.96 -11.98 -0.22
C PHE A 269 -3.00 -13.11 0.13
N GLN A 270 -1.70 -12.84 0.24
CA GLN A 270 -0.70 -13.85 0.55
C GLN A 270 -0.50 -14.04 2.05
N HIS A 271 -0.52 -12.96 2.83
CA HIS A 271 -0.17 -13.01 4.26
C HIS A 271 -1.36 -12.76 5.18
N SER A 272 -2.29 -11.87 4.81
CA SER A 272 -3.38 -11.48 5.72
C SER A 272 -4.59 -12.41 5.64
N GLN A 273 -4.90 -12.94 4.45
CA GLN A 273 -6.05 -13.83 4.22
C GLN A 273 -5.71 -15.31 4.38
N ARG A 274 -4.45 -15.72 4.20
CA ARG A 274 -4.04 -17.11 4.38
C ARG A 274 -3.76 -17.35 5.86
N GLY A 275 -4.67 -18.03 6.54
CA GLY A 275 -4.35 -18.61 7.85
C GLY A 275 -3.18 -19.60 7.72
N LEU A 276 -2.37 -19.75 8.78
CA LEU A 276 -1.20 -20.66 8.86
C LEU A 276 -1.46 -22.10 8.36
N LYS A 277 -2.72 -22.53 8.30
CA LYS A 277 -3.14 -23.87 7.84
C LYS A 277 -3.11 -24.05 6.31
N VAL A 278 -3.00 -22.97 5.53
CA VAL A 278 -2.99 -23.00 4.05
C VAL A 278 -1.62 -22.58 3.50
N ALA A 279 -0.62 -22.46 4.38
CA ALA A 279 0.74 -22.11 3.99
C ALA A 279 1.34 -23.22 3.11
N ASP A 280 1.87 -22.82 1.95
CA ASP A 280 2.62 -23.68 1.04
C ASP A 280 4.13 -23.36 1.09
N ALA A 281 4.94 -24.11 0.35
CA ALA A 281 6.39 -23.95 0.34
C ALA A 281 6.83 -22.53 -0.10
N GLU A 282 6.08 -21.91 -1.02
CA GLU A 282 6.37 -20.55 -1.47
C GLU A 282 6.03 -19.51 -0.38
N ASP A 283 5.08 -19.79 0.53
CA ASP A 283 4.82 -18.93 1.70
C ASP A 283 5.96 -19.05 2.73
N GLY A 284 6.52 -20.24 2.92
CA GLY A 284 7.68 -20.44 3.79
C GLY A 284 8.89 -19.62 3.34
N GLU A 285 9.14 -19.57 2.03
CA GLU A 285 10.19 -18.75 1.44
C GLU A 285 9.92 -17.24 1.65
N ALA A 286 8.69 -16.77 1.39
CA ALA A 286 8.32 -15.37 1.57
C ALA A 286 8.44 -14.92 3.05
N VAL A 287 8.00 -15.75 4.00
CA VAL A 287 8.14 -15.49 5.44
C VAL A 287 9.61 -15.45 5.85
N ALA A 288 10.42 -16.38 5.37
CA ALA A 288 11.85 -16.39 5.64
C ALA A 288 12.52 -15.10 5.15
N ILE A 289 12.24 -14.69 3.91
CA ILE A 289 12.76 -13.44 3.33
C ILE A 289 12.35 -12.23 4.18
N PHE A 290 11.06 -12.10 4.50
CA PHE A 290 10.55 -11.00 5.33
C PHE A 290 11.25 -10.94 6.69
N LEU A 291 11.41 -12.09 7.34
CA LEU A 291 12.09 -12.18 8.62
C LEU A 291 13.54 -11.74 8.49
N PHE A 292 14.26 -12.22 7.48
CA PHE A 292 15.64 -11.81 7.19
C PHE A 292 15.78 -10.30 6.98
N GLU A 293 14.86 -9.69 6.24
CA GLU A 293 14.86 -8.23 6.02
C GLU A 293 14.60 -7.45 7.31
N LYS A 294 13.64 -7.87 8.12
CA LYS A 294 13.37 -7.24 9.42
C LYS A 294 14.54 -7.35 10.38
N LEU A 295 15.23 -8.49 10.39
CA LEU A 295 16.40 -8.69 11.21
C LEU A 295 17.58 -7.80 10.75
N LYS A 296 17.75 -7.58 9.44
CA LYS A 296 18.71 -6.59 8.90
C LYS A 296 18.37 -5.16 9.29
N GLU A 297 17.09 -4.77 9.25
CA GLU A 297 16.65 -3.43 9.66
C GLU A 297 16.99 -3.11 11.13
N ILE A 298 17.07 -4.13 11.99
CA ILE A 298 17.47 -3.97 13.40
C ILE A 298 18.98 -4.21 13.64
N GLY A 299 19.79 -4.24 12.58
CA GLY A 299 21.26 -4.34 12.66
C GLY A 299 21.80 -5.74 12.95
N MET A 300 21.02 -6.79 12.70
CA MET A 300 21.50 -8.17 12.79
C MET A 300 22.14 -8.60 11.47
N ASP A 301 23.30 -8.04 11.16
CA ASP A 301 23.99 -8.26 9.88
C ASP A 301 24.68 -9.64 9.78
N ASN A 302 24.88 -10.34 10.92
CA ASN A 302 25.55 -11.65 11.01
C ASN A 302 24.59 -12.83 11.20
N LEU A 303 23.52 -12.90 10.40
CA LEU A 303 22.53 -14.01 10.49
C LEU A 303 22.99 -15.33 9.89
N ASP A 304 24.04 -15.33 9.07
CA ASP A 304 24.50 -16.52 8.32
C ASP A 304 24.94 -17.67 9.22
N GLU A 305 25.43 -17.40 10.43
CA GLU A 305 25.82 -18.45 11.39
C GLU A 305 24.62 -18.93 12.23
N THR A 306 23.72 -18.05 12.64
CA THR A 306 22.62 -18.40 13.55
C THR A 306 21.45 -19.09 12.85
N VAL A 307 21.17 -18.75 11.59
CA VAL A 307 20.07 -19.37 10.83
C VAL A 307 20.44 -20.76 10.31
N ARG A 308 21.74 -21.02 10.09
CA ARG A 308 22.25 -22.31 9.62
C ARG A 308 22.11 -23.43 10.65
N ASP A 309 22.05 -23.08 11.94
CA ASP A 309 21.82 -24.02 13.03
C ASP A 309 20.33 -24.25 13.33
N PHE A 310 19.43 -23.47 12.70
CA PHE A 310 17.98 -23.51 12.98
C PHE A 310 17.16 -24.28 11.93
N PHE A 311 17.75 -24.61 10.77
CA PHE A 311 17.16 -25.39 9.67
C PHE A 311 17.98 -26.64 9.37
#